data_AF-A0A0N4WK08-F1
#
_entry.id   AF-A0A0N4WK08-F1
#
_cell.length_a   1.000
_cell.length_b   1.000
_cell.length_c   1.000
_cell.angle_alpha   90.00
_cell.angle_beta   90.00
_cell.angle_gamma   90.00
#
_symmetry.space_group_name_H-M   'P 1'
#
loop_
_entity.id
_entity.type
_entity.pdbx_description
1 polymer ?
#
loop_
_entity_poly.entity_id
_entity_poly.type
_entity_poly.pdbx_seq_one_letter_code
_entity_poly.pdbx_strand_id
1 'polypeptide(L)' 'MTQQCPKSCNRCKEAAATPKGCRDLVNPVTGRSNCPKLIAYCNNSSYRKLMEQQCPKTCRFCN' A
#
# COMPACT_ATOMS: atom_id res chain seq x y z
N MET A 1 26.23 19.82 1.80
CA MET A 1 25.15 19.51 0.82
C MET A 1 23.84 19.35 1.58
N THR A 2 23.41 20.41 2.24
CA THR A 2 22.27 20.40 3.16
C THR A 2 21.06 21.02 2.48
N GLN A 3 19.97 20.27 2.57
CA GLN A 3 18.65 20.75 2.97
C GLN A 3 18.12 21.97 2.22
N GLN A 4 17.22 21.75 1.25
CA GLN A 4 15.89 22.37 1.21
C GLN A 4 15.23 22.08 -0.15
N CYS A 5 14.42 21.02 -0.21
CA CYS A 5 13.36 20.97 -1.22
C CYS A 5 12.31 22.02 -0.84
N PRO A 6 12.05 23.02 -1.70
CA PRO A 6 11.16 24.14 -1.37
C PRO A 6 9.71 23.66 -1.26
N LYS A 7 8.99 24.20 -0.27
CA LYS A 7 7.59 23.91 0.11
C LYS A 7 6.55 24.33 -0.95
N SER A 8 6.71 24.00 -2.23
CA SER A 8 5.77 24.40 -3.30
C SER A 8 5.19 23.24 -4.11
N CYS A 9 5.68 22.02 -3.91
CA CYS A 9 5.10 20.84 -4.54
C CYS A 9 4.65 19.87 -3.45
N ASN A 10 3.36 19.54 -3.42
CA ASN A 10 2.82 18.33 -2.80
C ASN A 10 3.39 17.07 -3.50
N ARG A 11 4.71 16.92 -3.46
CA ARG A 11 5.49 15.91 -4.19
C ARG A 11 6.56 15.27 -3.30
N CYS A 12 6.52 15.54 -2.00
CA CYS A 12 7.10 14.69 -0.98
C CYS A 12 6.07 13.64 -0.57
N LYS A 13 5.77 12.69 -1.44
CA LYS A 13 5.56 11.33 -0.94
C LYS A 13 6.84 10.58 -1.21
N GLU A 14 7.83 11.04 -0.47
CA GLU A 14 9.10 10.38 -0.26
C GLU A 14 8.80 8.89 -0.11
N ALA A 15 9.45 8.08 -0.95
CA ALA A 15 9.50 6.64 -0.80
C ALA A 15 10.31 6.33 0.47
N ALA A 16 9.76 6.73 1.61
CA ALA A 16 10.22 6.35 2.92
C ALA A 16 9.83 4.89 3.07
N ALA A 17 10.82 4.02 2.97
CA ALA A 17 10.77 2.66 3.52
C ALA A 17 10.47 2.75 5.02
N THR A 18 9.21 2.99 5.35
CA THR A 18 8.64 2.81 6.68
C THR A 18 7.96 1.45 6.66
N PRO A 19 8.39 0.46 7.45
CA PRO A 19 7.50 -0.65 7.70
C PRO A 19 6.26 -0.09 8.41
N LYS A 20 5.07 -0.61 8.07
CA LYS A 20 3.78 -0.37 8.76
C LYS A 20 2.94 0.83 8.32
N GLY A 21 3.10 1.30 7.08
CA GLY A 21 1.96 1.84 6.35
C GLY A 21 1.06 0.69 5.89
N CYS A 22 0.55 -0.14 6.82
CA CYS A 22 -0.20 -1.32 6.45
C CYS A 22 -1.59 -0.91 5.95
N ARG A 23 -1.63 -0.60 4.66
CA ARG A 23 -2.76 -0.04 3.95
C ARG A 23 -2.91 -0.81 2.66
N ASP A 24 -4.14 -0.95 2.24
CA ASP A 24 -4.45 -1.51 0.94
C ASP A 24 -3.91 -0.60 -0.16
N LEU A 25 -3.25 -1.18 -1.17
CA LEU A 25 -2.91 -0.46 -2.37
C LEU A 25 -4.19 -0.10 -3.11
N VAL A 26 -4.27 1.18 -3.47
CA VAL A 26 -5.31 1.73 -4.31
C VAL A 26 -4.71 1.92 -5.71
N ASN A 27 -5.53 1.74 -6.72
CA ASN A 27 -5.12 2.08 -8.07
C ASN A 27 -4.89 3.61 -8.15
N PRO A 28 -3.72 4.08 -8.60
CA PRO A 28 -3.40 5.51 -8.63
C PRO A 28 -4.27 6.32 -9.60
N VAL A 29 -4.91 5.66 -10.57
CA VAL A 29 -5.78 6.28 -11.57
C VAL A 29 -7.21 6.43 -11.03
N THR A 30 -7.73 5.42 -10.33
CA THR A 30 -9.14 5.43 -9.83
C THR A 30 -9.26 5.78 -8.36
N GLY A 31 -8.15 5.80 -7.61
CA GLY A 31 -8.11 6.04 -6.17
C GLY A 31 -8.80 4.96 -5.33
N ARG A 32 -9.22 3.83 -5.94
CA ARG A 32 -9.96 2.75 -5.28
C ARG A 32 -9.10 1.50 -5.08
N SER A 33 -9.28 0.84 -3.94
CA SER A 33 -8.71 -0.48 -3.64
C SER A 33 -9.72 -1.57 -3.96
N ASN A 34 -9.31 -2.56 -4.74
CA ASN A 34 -10.15 -3.73 -5.06
C ASN A 34 -10.08 -4.81 -3.96
N CYS A 35 -9.35 -4.54 -2.88
CA CYS A 35 -9.13 -5.46 -1.76
C CYS A 35 -10.40 -6.06 -1.12
N PRO A 36 -11.54 -5.35 -0.98
CA PRO A 36 -12.77 -5.95 -0.45
C PRO A 36 -13.27 -7.14 -1.29
N LYS A 37 -13.10 -7.06 -2.62
CA LYS A 37 -13.43 -8.17 -3.53
C LYS A 37 -12.40 -9.28 -3.50
N LEU A 38 -11.20 -8.98 -2.98
CA LEU A 38 -10.08 -9.89 -2.93
C LEU A 38 -9.95 -10.65 -1.60
N ILE A 39 -10.83 -10.39 -0.62
CA ILE A 39 -10.85 -11.06 0.70
C ILE A 39 -10.84 -12.60 0.58
N ALA A 40 -11.58 -13.16 -0.38
CA ALA A 40 -11.63 -14.60 -0.59
C ALA A 40 -10.26 -15.18 -0.97
N TYR A 41 -9.41 -14.39 -1.64
CA TYR A 41 -8.06 -14.81 -2.02
C TYR A 41 -7.05 -14.71 -0.87
N CYS A 42 -7.37 -14.04 0.24
CA CYS A 42 -6.52 -14.08 1.44
C CYS A 42 -6.34 -15.52 1.97
N ASN A 43 -7.37 -16.36 1.79
CA ASN A 43 -7.35 -17.78 2.19
C ASN A 43 -6.72 -18.69 1.14
N ASN A 44 -6.37 -18.16 -0.04
CA ASN A 44 -5.78 -18.94 -1.12
C ASN A 44 -4.25 -18.77 -1.11
N SER A 45 -3.54 -19.87 -0.86
CA SER A 45 -2.07 -19.90 -0.78
C SER A 45 -1.39 -19.37 -2.05
N SER A 46 -1.98 -19.59 -3.23
CA SER A 46 -1.43 -19.09 -4.50
C SER A 46 -1.45 -17.57 -4.59
N TYR A 47 -2.40 -16.91 -3.91
CA TYR A 47 -2.56 -15.46 -3.93
C TYR A 47 -2.04 -14.77 -2.67
N ARG A 48 -1.54 -15.53 -1.69
CA ARG A 48 -1.05 -15.00 -0.41
C ARG A 48 0.02 -13.92 -0.59
N LYS A 49 1.05 -14.16 -1.42
CA LYS A 49 2.10 -13.16 -1.72
C LYS A 49 1.53 -11.90 -2.36
N LEU A 50 0.59 -12.05 -3.29
CA LEU A 50 -0.05 -10.92 -3.95
C LEU A 50 -0.91 -10.13 -2.96
N MET A 51 -1.62 -10.80 -2.07
CA MET A 51 -2.41 -10.17 -1.01
C MET A 51 -1.53 -9.49 0.05
N GLU A 52 -0.38 -10.04 0.42
CA GLU A 52 0.61 -9.41 1.30
C GLU A 52 1.16 -8.11 0.70
N GLN A 53 1.34 -8.06 -0.61
CA GLN A 53 1.77 -6.84 -1.28
C GLN A 53 0.61 -5.87 -1.46
N GLN A 54 -0.49 -6.31 -2.08
CA GLN A 54 -1.58 -5.44 -2.55
C GLN A 54 -2.57 -5.06 -1.45
N CYS A 55 -2.89 -5.98 -0.55
CA CYS A 55 -4.00 -5.85 0.40
C CYS A 55 -3.62 -6.33 1.82
N PRO A 56 -2.46 -5.91 2.38
CA PRO A 56 -2.02 -6.44 3.67
C PRO A 56 -2.96 -6.04 4.81
N LYS A 57 -3.67 -4.92 4.68
CA LYS A 57 -4.67 -4.49 5.67
C LYS A 57 -5.93 -5.32 5.61
N THR A 58 -6.46 -5.54 4.42
CA THR A 58 -7.69 -6.33 4.22
C THR A 58 -7.50 -7.78 4.65
N CYS A 59 -6.35 -8.39 4.36
CA CYS A 59 -6.04 -9.75 4.77
C CYS A 59 -5.44 -9.86 6.19
N ARG A 60 -5.37 -8.74 6.94
CA ARG A 60 -4.81 -8.67 8.30
C ARG A 60 -3.37 -9.19 8.42
N PHE A 61 -2.55 -8.96 7.40
CA PHE A 61 -1.10 -9.24 7.43
C PHE A 61 -0.30 -8.14 8.16
N CYS A 62 -0.97 -7.11 8.67
CA CYS A 62 -0.37 -6.04 9.47
C CYS A 62 -0.10 -6.51 10.91
N ASN A 63 1.15 -6.38 11.37
CA ASN A 63 1.57 -6.51 12.78
C ASN A 63 2.05 -5.17 13.34
#